data_AF-A0A6N9TT78-F1
#
_entry.id   AF-A0A6N9TT78-F1
#
_cell.length_a   1.000
_cell.length_b   1.000
_cell.length_c   1.000
_cell.angle_alpha   90.00
_cell.angle_beta   90.00
_cell.angle_gamma   90.00
#
_symmetry.space_group_name_H-M   'P 1'
#
loop_
_entity.id
_entity.type
_entity.pdbx_description
1 polymer ?
#
loop_
_entity_poly.entity_id
_entity_poly.type
_entity_poly.pdbx_seq_one_letter_code
_entity_poly.pdbx_strand_id
1 'polypeptide(L)'
;MSHPQSYEILLVPEHEADTRTPDPDTALRSAVVEATGDTGESGYPRYTGEGVEADIDPATHTVEALLVDGTEIDYGLTVRIAEHIGGRREEEGGPGATGTDAQTG
;
A
#
# COMPACT_ATOMS: atom_id res chain seq x y z
N MET A 1 3.23 3.71 21.08
CA MET A 1 2.45 4.42 20.06
C MET A 1 1.91 3.38 19.10
N SER A 2 0.68 3.53 18.62
CA SER A 2 0.13 2.61 17.62
C SER A 2 0.71 3.00 16.27
N HIS A 3 1.41 2.09 15.61
CA HIS A 3 1.79 2.23 14.21
C HIS A 3 0.61 1.85 13.31
N PRO A 4 0.61 2.21 12.02
CA PRO A 4 -0.39 1.75 11.07
C PRO A 4 -0.57 0.24 11.15
N GLN A 5 -1.82 -0.21 11.06
CA GLN A 5 -2.13 -1.64 11.14
C GLN A 5 -2.02 -2.33 9.78
N SER A 6 -1.95 -1.56 8.70
CA SER A 6 -1.77 -2.07 7.36
C SER A 6 -1.02 -1.10 6.46
N TYR A 7 -0.36 -1.66 5.45
CA TYR A 7 0.31 -0.94 4.37
C TYR A 7 -0.01 -1.61 3.03
N GLU A 8 -0.01 -0.82 1.96
CA GLU A 8 0.00 -1.32 0.60
C GLU A 8 1.44 -1.25 0.06
N ILE A 9 1.97 -2.41 -0.30
CA ILE A 9 3.33 -2.60 -0.82
C ILE A 9 3.27 -2.70 -2.34
N LEU A 10 4.17 -1.99 -3.00
CA LEU A 10 4.32 -1.93 -4.44
C LEU A 10 5.71 -2.45 -4.81
N LEU A 11 5.75 -3.53 -5.60
CA LEU A 11 6.97 -4.06 -6.19
C LEU A 11 7.14 -3.46 -7.59
N VAL A 12 8.22 -2.73 -7.80
CA VAL A 12 8.48 -1.98 -9.04
C VAL A 12 9.89 -2.28 -9.55
N PRO A 13 10.15 -2.12 -10.86
CA PRO A 13 11.52 -2.14 -11.37
C PRO A 13 12.34 -0.97 -10.80
N GLU A 14 13.61 -1.19 -10.47
CA GLU A 14 14.49 -0.19 -9.86
C GLU A 14 14.64 1.08 -10.70
N HIS A 15 14.61 0.95 -12.04
CA HIS A 15 14.79 2.05 -12.98
C HIS A 15 13.53 2.92 -13.15
N GLU A 16 12.37 2.43 -12.69
CA GLU A 16 11.11 3.18 -12.67
C GLU A 16 10.84 3.82 -11.29
N ALA A 17 11.62 3.44 -10.28
CA ALA A 17 11.47 3.93 -8.91
C ALA A 17 11.81 5.42 -8.71
N ASP A 18 12.49 6.05 -9.69
CA ASP A 18 12.84 7.48 -9.67
C ASP A 18 11.67 8.40 -10.10
N THR A 19 10.50 7.83 -10.39
CA THR A 19 9.26 8.60 -10.52
C THR A 19 8.80 9.06 -9.13
N ARG A 20 8.53 10.37 -8.97
CA ARG A 20 8.31 11.00 -7.64
C ARG A 20 7.19 10.36 -6.81
N THR A 21 6.24 9.68 -7.43
CA THR A 21 5.10 9.08 -6.75
C THR A 21 4.96 7.64 -7.22
N PRO A 22 4.98 6.64 -6.30
CA PRO A 22 4.76 5.27 -6.68
C PRO A 22 3.29 5.09 -7.06
N ASP A 23 3.03 4.60 -8.26
CA ASP A 23 1.68 4.34 -8.77
C ASP A 23 1.42 2.82 -8.80
N PRO A 24 0.39 2.32 -8.11
CA PRO A 24 0.00 0.91 -8.17
C PRO A 24 -0.22 0.40 -9.61
N ASP A 25 -0.67 1.26 -10.52
CA ASP A 25 -0.92 0.89 -11.93
C ASP A 25 0.40 0.63 -12.71
N THR A 26 1.54 1.06 -12.16
CA THR A 26 2.88 0.77 -12.71
C THR A 26 3.61 -0.33 -11.96
N ALA A 27 3.07 -0.82 -10.85
CA ALA A 27 3.68 -1.88 -10.07
C ALA A 27 3.55 -3.24 -10.78
N LEU A 28 4.63 -4.03 -10.74
CA LEU A 28 4.60 -5.42 -11.18
C LEU A 28 3.70 -6.27 -10.28
N ARG A 29 3.61 -5.88 -9.00
CA ARG A 29 2.74 -6.48 -7.99
C ARG A 29 2.40 -5.43 -6.93
N SER A 30 1.14 -5.42 -6.50
CA SER A 30 0.71 -4.79 -5.26
C SER A 30 0.26 -5.84 -4.26
N ALA A 31 0.38 -5.54 -2.97
CA ALA A 31 -0.09 -6.41 -1.89
C ALA A 31 -0.43 -5.56 -0.66
N VAL A 32 -1.55 -5.85 0.00
CA VAL A 32 -1.84 -5.29 1.32
C VAL A 32 -1.26 -6.22 2.39
N VAL A 33 -0.48 -5.65 3.30
CA VAL A 33 0.11 -6.36 4.44
C VAL A 33 -0.43 -5.79 5.75
N GLU A 34 -0.66 -6.65 6.73
CA GLU A 34 -1.17 -6.28 8.05
C GLU A 34 -0.15 -6.55 9.14
N ALA A 35 -0.17 -5.72 10.19
CA ALA A 35 0.72 -5.86 11.33
C ALA A 35 0.49 -7.20 12.03
N THR A 36 1.56 -7.97 12.19
CA THR A 36 1.51 -9.27 12.90
C THR A 36 1.55 -9.10 14.42
N GLY A 37 2.10 -7.96 14.89
CA GLY A 37 2.44 -7.73 16.29
C GLY A 37 3.85 -8.19 16.66
N ASP A 38 4.54 -8.89 15.75
CA ASP A 38 5.89 -9.40 15.95
C ASP A 38 6.96 -8.40 15.43
N THR A 39 8.20 -8.61 15.88
CA THR A 39 9.39 -7.96 15.34
C THR A 39 10.05 -8.89 14.33
N GLY A 40 10.32 -8.39 13.14
CA GLY A 40 10.99 -9.13 12.09
C GLY A 40 12.50 -9.20 12.25
N GLU A 41 13.15 -9.93 11.35
CA GLU A 41 14.59 -10.21 11.41
C GLU A 41 15.45 -8.96 11.23
N SER A 42 14.94 -7.95 10.54
CA SER A 42 15.58 -6.63 10.43
C SER A 42 15.59 -5.84 11.75
N GLY A 43 14.77 -6.24 12.73
CA GLY A 43 14.54 -5.51 13.98
C GLY A 43 13.36 -4.53 13.95
N TYR A 44 12.66 -4.44 12.81
CA TYR A 44 11.47 -3.58 12.65
C TYR A 44 10.16 -4.39 12.78
N PRO A 45 9.01 -3.73 13.03
CA PRO A 45 7.71 -4.40 13.08
C PRO A 45 7.43 -5.19 11.80
N ARG A 46 6.90 -6.42 11.96
CA ARG A 46 6.60 -7.33 10.87
C ARG A 46 5.16 -7.22 10.40
N TYR A 47 4.98 -7.19 9.09
CA TYR A 47 3.70 -7.18 8.39
C TYR A 47 3.63 -8.32 7.40
N THR A 48 2.44 -8.92 7.24
CA THR A 48 2.23 -10.02 6.30
C THR A 48 0.90 -9.91 5.58
N GLY A 49 0.84 -10.32 4.32
CA GLY A 49 -0.40 -10.38 3.55
C GLY A 49 -0.14 -10.67 2.09
N GLU A 50 -1.07 -11.38 1.44
CA GLU A 50 -1.03 -11.69 -0.01
C GLU A 50 0.30 -12.32 -0.48
N GLY A 51 0.90 -13.18 0.37
CA GLY A 51 2.18 -13.83 0.09
C GLY A 51 3.40 -12.95 0.30
N VAL A 52 3.22 -11.71 0.78
CA VAL A 52 4.30 -10.78 1.12
C VAL A 52 4.54 -10.78 2.62
N GLU A 53 5.81 -10.85 3.01
CA GLU A 53 6.27 -10.56 4.37
C GLU A 53 7.21 -9.36 4.32
N ALA A 54 6.94 -8.35 5.14
CA ALA A 54 7.71 -7.11 5.14
C ALA A 54 8.01 -6.67 6.56
N ASP A 55 9.25 -6.26 6.80
CA ASP A 55 9.62 -5.54 7.99
C ASP A 55 9.69 -4.05 7.63
N ILE A 56 8.94 -3.21 8.33
CA ILE A 56 8.71 -1.80 7.93
C ILE A 56 9.05 -0.87 9.08
N ASP A 57 9.87 0.16 8.82
CA ASP A 57 10.01 1.31 9.71
C ASP A 57 8.75 2.19 9.63
N PRO A 58 7.89 2.22 10.67
CA PRO A 58 6.67 2.99 10.60
C PRO A 58 6.90 4.51 10.70
N ALA A 59 8.09 4.94 11.14
CA ALA A 59 8.42 6.36 11.24
C ALA A 59 8.78 6.96 9.87
N THR A 60 9.41 6.17 9.00
CA THR A 60 9.90 6.63 7.69
C THR A 60 9.17 6.01 6.51
N HIS A 61 8.34 4.99 6.74
CA HIS A 61 7.72 4.16 5.71
C HIS A 61 8.74 3.47 4.79
N THR A 62 9.90 3.13 5.36
CA THR A 62 10.94 2.36 4.67
C THR A 62 10.68 0.88 4.88
N VAL A 63 10.78 0.08 3.82
CA VAL A 63 10.78 -1.38 3.91
C VAL A 63 12.22 -1.83 4.12
N GLU A 64 12.48 -2.43 5.28
CA GLU A 64 13.80 -2.79 5.78
C GLU A 64 14.16 -4.24 5.42
N ALA A 65 13.15 -5.11 5.25
CA ALA A 65 13.28 -6.44 4.70
C ALA A 65 11.99 -6.84 3.97
N LEU A 66 12.09 -7.65 2.91
CA LEU A 66 10.96 -8.10 2.11
C LEU A 66 11.16 -9.54 1.61
N LEU A 67 10.14 -10.37 1.79
CA LEU A 67 9.98 -11.65 1.11
C LEU A 67 8.69 -11.66 0.30
N VAL A 68 8.75 -12.26 -0.88
CA VAL A 68 7.61 -12.54 -1.74
C VAL A 68 7.53 -14.04 -1.93
N ASP A 69 6.42 -14.62 -1.46
CA ASP A 69 6.16 -16.07 -1.45
C ASP A 69 7.30 -16.85 -0.78
N GLY A 70 7.87 -16.28 0.29
CA GLY A 70 8.96 -16.85 1.09
C GLY A 70 10.36 -16.71 0.49
N THR A 71 10.52 -15.94 -0.60
CA THR A 71 11.81 -15.73 -1.28
C THR A 71 12.15 -14.25 -1.34
N GLU A 72 13.44 -13.91 -1.27
CA GLU A 72 13.90 -12.53 -1.53
C GLU A 72 13.56 -12.12 -2.97
N ILE A 73 13.33 -10.82 -3.17
CA ILE A 73 13.04 -10.28 -4.49
C ILE A 73 14.26 -10.35 -5.40
N ASP A 74 14.00 -10.51 -6.70
CA ASP A 74 15.06 -10.54 -7.71
C ASP A 74 15.81 -9.19 -7.78
N TYR A 75 17.08 -9.26 -8.17
CA TYR A 75 17.86 -8.09 -8.51
C TYR A 75 17.19 -7.24 -9.60
N GLY A 76 17.29 -5.92 -9.47
CA GLY A 76 16.64 -4.99 -10.38
C GLY A 76 15.20 -4.65 -10.00
N LEU A 77 14.68 -5.22 -8.91
CA LEU A 77 13.42 -4.85 -8.29
C LEU A 77 13.66 -4.04 -7.03
N THR A 78 12.72 -3.15 -6.74
CA THR A 78 12.67 -2.42 -5.48
C THR A 78 11.23 -2.32 -4.98
N VAL A 79 11.08 -1.93 -3.73
CA VAL A 79 9.82 -1.89 -3.02
C VAL A 79 9.49 -0.47 -2.58
N ARG A 80 8.22 -0.09 -2.68
CA ARG A 80 7.70 1.18 -2.18
C ARG A 80 6.41 0.95 -1.41
N ILE A 81 6.13 1.81 -0.44
CA ILE A 81 4.84 1.88 0.22
C ILE A 81 3.98 2.90 -0.55
N ALA A 82 2.75 2.52 -0.88
CA ALA A 82 1.82 3.44 -1.53
C ALA A 82 1.50 4.61 -0.60
N GLU A 83 1.52 5.84 -1.12
CA GLU A 83 1.23 7.04 -0.32
C GLU A 83 -0.26 7.19 0.00
N HIS A 84 -1.12 6.43 -0.68
CA HIS A 84 -2.55 6.30 -0.39
C HIS A 84 -2.84 4.82 -0.20
N ILE A 85 -3.15 4.42 1.03
CA ILE A 85 -3.82 3.14 1.28
C ILE A 85 -5.12 3.23 0.51
N GLY A 86 -5.28 2.44 -0.55
CA GLY A 86 -6.49 2.41 -1.37
C GLY A 86 -7.71 2.10 -0.51
N GLY A 87 -8.30 3.13 0.08
CA GLY A 87 -9.54 3.04 0.81
C GLY A 87 -10.57 2.44 -0.13
N ARG A 88 -11.11 1.28 0.25
CA ARG A 88 -12.37 0.75 -0.25
C ARG A 88 -13.26 1.92 -0.65
N ARG A 89 -13.58 2.08 -1.94
CA ARG A 89 -14.66 2.99 -2.35
C ARG A 89 -15.88 2.56 -1.53
N GLU A 90 -16.25 3.40 -0.58
CA GLU A 90 -17.52 3.27 0.10
C GLU A 90 -18.60 3.32 -0.98
N GLU A 91 -19.37 2.25 -1.01
CA GLU A 91 -20.63 2.16 -1.73
C GLU A 91 -21.59 3.20 -1.12
N GLU A 92 -21.54 4.45 -1.55
CA GLU A 92 -22.67 5.37 -1.34
C GLU A 92 -23.67 5.15 -2.49
N GLY A 93 -24.67 4.31 -2.17
CA GLY A 93 -25.83 4.10 -3.01
C GLY A 93 -26.64 5.39 -3.23
N GLY A 94 -27.24 5.49 -4.42
CA GLY A 94 -28.52 6.22 -4.54
C GLY A 94 -29.57 5.58 -3.62
N PRO A 95 -30.63 6.30 -3.20
CA PRO A 95 -31.52 6.97 -4.16
C PRO A 95 -32.11 8.32 -3.71
N GLY A 96 -32.58 9.11 -4.68
CA GLY A 96 -33.90 9.75 -4.58
C GLY A 96 -33.98 11.27 -4.36
N ALA A 97 -34.59 11.91 -5.37
CA ALA A 97 -35.60 12.96 -5.27
C ALA A 97 -35.20 14.45 -5.13
N THR A 98 -35.31 15.12 -6.29
CA THR A 98 -36.17 16.30 -6.55
C THR A 98 -35.92 17.60 -5.77
N GLY A 99 -35.43 18.61 -6.51
CA GLY A 99 -35.55 20.02 -6.15
C GLY A 99 -35.48 20.90 -7.41
N THR A 100 -36.63 21.43 -7.81
CA THR A 100 -36.91 22.21 -9.02
C THR A 100 -36.20 23.57 -9.03
N ASP A 101 -35.39 23.84 -10.06
CA ASP A 101 -35.05 25.22 -10.43
C ASP A 101 -36.06 25.72 -11.45
N ALA A 102 -36.98 26.54 -10.95
CA ALA A 102 -37.93 27.28 -11.77
C ALA A 102 -37.24 28.50 -12.40
N GLN A 103 -37.31 28.52 -13.73
CA GLN A 103 -37.14 29.65 -14.64
C GLN A 103 -37.69 30.97 -14.06
N THR A 104 -36.87 32.01 -14.01
CA THR A 104 -37.35 33.40 -13.99
C THR A 104 -36.84 34.10 -15.23
N GLY A 105 -37.78 34.64 -16.01
CA GLY A 105 -37.54 35.44 -17.20
C GLY A 105 -37.36 36.92 -16.90
#